data_AF-A0A2G6E5X9-F1
#
_entry.id   AF-A0A2G6E5X9-F1
#
_cell.length_a   1.000
_cell.length_b   1.000
_cell.length_c   1.000
_cell.angle_alpha   90.00
_cell.angle_beta   90.00
_cell.angle_gamma   90.00
#
_symmetry.space_group_name_H-M   'P 1'
#
loop_
_entity.id
_entity.type
_entity.pdbx_description
1 polymer ?
#
loop_
_entity_poly.entity_id
_entity_poly.type
_entity_poly.pdbx_seq_one_letter_code
_entity_poly.pdbx_strand_id
1 'polypeptide(L)'
;MMQSRILGRREGEDTLAKKVKQQSIKVAKLSSFLKKHRNKSVNVSITQKNMCVNIHGEVHRHDNQFWITQGSARTILEMTQRGGFLSKLLSWPDKRYNLSVTITLSGETVADMTLPMRSQDKLPFKIG
;
A
#
# COMPACT_ATOMS: atom_id res chain seq x y z
N MET A 1 -48.53 -41.84 -17.06
CA MET A 1 -48.33 -42.35 -15.68
C MET A 1 -46.84 -42.33 -15.36
N MET A 2 -46.49 -41.73 -14.21
CA MET A 2 -45.35 -41.99 -13.31
C MET A 2 -43.93 -42.16 -13.91
N GLN A 3 -43.06 -41.13 -13.84
CA GLN A 3 -42.05 -40.85 -12.79
C GLN A 3 -41.08 -41.99 -12.44
N SER A 4 -39.77 -41.76 -12.68
CA SER A 4 -38.73 -41.88 -11.65
C SER A 4 -37.43 -41.18 -12.05
N ARG A 5 -36.82 -40.54 -11.04
CA ARG A 5 -35.69 -39.60 -11.04
C ARG A 5 -34.35 -40.34 -11.08
N ILE A 6 -33.32 -39.75 -11.69
CA ILE A 6 -31.95 -39.78 -11.15
C ILE A 6 -31.33 -38.39 -11.26
N LEU A 7 -31.12 -37.78 -10.09
CA LEU A 7 -30.29 -36.59 -9.91
C LEU A 7 -28.83 -36.93 -10.27
N GLY A 8 -28.28 -36.23 -11.25
CA GLY A 8 -26.84 -36.12 -11.50
C GLY A 8 -26.36 -34.72 -11.16
N ARG A 9 -26.47 -34.35 -9.88
CA ARG A 9 -25.87 -33.14 -9.31
C ARG A 9 -24.36 -33.32 -9.31
N ARG A 10 -23.66 -32.73 -10.28
CA ARG A 10 -22.25 -32.35 -10.11
C ARG A 10 -22.20 -30.84 -10.15
N GLU A 11 -22.25 -30.30 -8.94
CA GLU A 11 -21.79 -28.96 -8.61
C GLU A 11 -20.36 -28.85 -9.14
N GLY A 12 -20.23 -28.37 -10.37
CA GLY A 12 -19.06 -27.63 -10.78
C GLY A 12 -19.10 -26.35 -9.96
N GLU A 13 -18.57 -26.43 -8.75
CA GLU A 13 -18.18 -25.30 -7.93
C GLU A 13 -17.03 -24.61 -8.67
N ASP A 14 -17.37 -23.97 -9.80
CA ASP A 14 -16.62 -22.86 -10.36
C ASP A 14 -16.76 -21.73 -9.34
N THR A 15 -16.08 -21.88 -8.20
CA THR A 15 -15.58 -20.75 -7.44
C THR A 15 -14.58 -20.07 -8.36
N LEU A 16 -15.13 -19.27 -9.28
CA LEU A 16 -14.51 -18.12 -9.85
C LEU A 16 -13.94 -17.35 -8.67
N ALA A 17 -12.70 -17.66 -8.30
CA ALA A 17 -11.88 -16.86 -7.45
C ALA A 17 -11.86 -15.50 -8.14
N LYS A 18 -12.78 -14.61 -7.71
CA LYS A 18 -12.89 -13.25 -8.21
C LYS A 18 -11.47 -12.73 -8.10
N LYS A 19 -10.83 -12.58 -9.25
CA LYS A 19 -9.48 -12.04 -9.36
C LYS A 19 -9.63 -10.60 -8.90
N VAL A 20 -9.52 -10.39 -7.59
CA VAL A 20 -9.66 -9.09 -6.96
C VAL A 20 -8.59 -8.26 -7.63
N LYS A 21 -9.00 -7.34 -8.51
CA LYS A 21 -8.06 -6.47 -9.21
C LYS A 21 -7.32 -5.71 -8.14
N GLN A 22 -6.08 -6.11 -7.90
CA GLN A 22 -5.19 -5.47 -6.94
C GLN A 22 -5.03 -4.03 -7.41
N GLN A 23 -5.52 -3.10 -6.60
CA GLN A 23 -5.44 -1.68 -6.95
C GLN A 23 -4.00 -1.22 -6.75
N SER A 24 -3.57 -0.21 -7.50
CA SER A 24 -2.22 0.35 -7.36
C SER A 24 -2.25 1.87 -7.35
N ILE A 25 -1.40 2.49 -6.55
CA ILE A 25 -1.19 3.93 -6.49
C ILE A 25 0.21 4.27 -7.00
N LYS A 26 0.34 5.37 -7.72
CA LYS A 26 1.66 5.91 -8.04
C LYS A 26 2.31 6.47 -6.77
N VAL A 27 3.63 6.33 -6.62
CA VAL A 27 4.39 6.90 -5.49
C VAL A 27 4.11 8.40 -5.33
N ALA A 28 4.09 9.15 -6.43
CA ALA A 28 3.77 10.58 -6.40
C ALA A 28 2.38 10.91 -5.81
N LYS A 29 1.47 9.93 -5.73
CA LYS A 29 0.12 10.07 -5.16
C LYS A 29 -0.02 9.42 -3.78
N LEU A 30 1.03 8.83 -3.21
CA LEU A 30 0.96 8.11 -1.93
C LEU A 30 0.47 9.02 -0.80
N SER A 31 1.04 10.21 -0.64
CA SER A 31 0.61 11.15 0.42
C SER A 31 -0.85 11.59 0.26
N SER A 32 -1.30 11.82 -0.98
CA SER A 32 -2.70 12.18 -1.27
C SER A 32 -3.65 11.01 -0.98
N PHE A 33 -3.24 9.79 -1.34
CA PHE A 33 -3.96 8.56 -1.04
C PHE A 33 -4.12 8.36 0.48
N LEU A 34 -3.02 8.40 1.24
CA LEU A 34 -3.07 8.24 2.70
C LEU A 34 -3.93 9.33 3.35
N LYS A 35 -3.88 10.57 2.85
CA LYS A 35 -4.76 11.65 3.31
C LYS A 35 -6.24 11.35 3.07
N LYS A 36 -6.60 10.81 1.90
CA LYS A 36 -8.00 10.45 1.55
C LYS A 36 -8.53 9.28 2.39
N HIS A 37 -7.64 8.38 2.82
CA HIS A 37 -7.97 7.19 3.59
C HIS A 37 -7.61 7.30 5.07
N ARG A 38 -7.51 8.53 5.60
CA ARG A 38 -7.34 8.77 7.03
C ARG A 38 -8.47 8.11 7.83
N ASN A 39 -8.12 7.52 8.98
CA ASN A 39 -8.98 6.76 9.88
C ASN A 39 -9.63 5.53 9.20
N LYS A 40 -8.97 4.97 8.18
CA LYS A 40 -9.40 3.72 7.54
C LYS A 40 -8.26 2.71 7.57
N SER A 41 -8.62 1.44 7.65
CA SER A 41 -7.66 0.36 7.51
C SER A 41 -7.23 0.22 6.05
N VAL A 42 -5.92 0.20 5.82
CA VAL A 42 -5.31 -0.01 4.51
C VAL A 42 -4.28 -1.12 4.60
N ASN A 43 -4.10 -1.83 3.50
CA ASN A 43 -2.97 -2.71 3.27
C ASN A 43 -2.19 -2.14 2.08
N VAL A 44 -0.96 -1.69 2.33
CA VAL A 44 -0.06 -1.13 1.31
C VAL A 44 1.15 -2.04 1.21
N SER A 45 1.45 -2.47 -0.01
CA SER A 45 2.66 -3.24 -0.31
C SER A 45 3.69 -2.34 -0.98
N ILE A 46 4.91 -2.32 -0.45
CA ILE A 46 6.03 -1.60 -1.01
C ILE A 46 7.04 -2.65 -1.50
N THR A 47 7.12 -2.82 -2.81
CA THR A 47 8.04 -3.76 -3.44
C THR A 47 9.16 -3.00 -4.13
N GLN A 48 10.41 -3.31 -3.78
CA GLN A 48 11.59 -2.79 -4.46
C GLN A 48 12.68 -3.85 -4.57
N LYS A 49 13.04 -4.19 -5.81
CA LYS A 49 14.05 -5.21 -6.15
C LYS A 49 13.84 -6.51 -5.35
N ASN A 50 14.60 -6.70 -4.27
CA ASN A 50 14.63 -7.91 -3.45
C ASN A 50 13.90 -7.75 -2.11
N MET A 51 13.15 -6.67 -1.93
CA MET A 51 12.45 -6.37 -0.69
C MET A 51 10.97 -6.12 -0.94
N CYS A 52 10.13 -6.69 -0.09
CA CYS A 52 8.70 -6.45 -0.06
C CYS A 52 8.27 -6.17 1.37
N VAL A 53 7.73 -4.97 1.61
CA VAL A 53 7.19 -4.57 2.91
C VAL A 53 5.68 -4.46 2.76
N ASN A 54 4.95 -5.30 3.48
CA ASN A 54 3.50 -5.23 3.55
C ASN A 54 3.10 -4.54 4.85
N ILE A 55 2.45 -3.40 4.73
CA ILE A 55 2.05 -2.57 5.85
C ILE A 55 0.53 -2.63 5.92
N HIS A 56 0.01 -3.11 7.05
CA HIS A 56 -1.41 -3.19 7.30
C HIS A 56 -1.73 -2.41 8.58
N GLY A 57 -2.84 -1.68 8.56
CA GLY A 57 -3.29 -0.92 9.73
C GLY A 57 -4.11 0.30 9.39
N GLU A 58 -4.52 1.02 10.43
CA GLU A 58 -5.28 2.25 10.32
C GLU A 58 -4.37 3.43 9.98
N VAL A 59 -4.78 4.24 8.99
CA VAL A 59 -4.02 5.43 8.58
C VAL A 59 -4.31 6.61 9.49
N HIS A 60 -3.28 7.14 10.13
CA HIS A 60 -3.31 8.39 10.87
C HIS A 60 -2.40 9.42 10.21
N ARG A 61 -2.67 10.69 10.49
CA ARG A 61 -1.81 11.81 10.10
C ARG A 61 -1.41 12.55 11.36
N HIS A 62 -0.10 12.66 11.58
CA HIS A 62 0.50 13.41 12.67
C HIS A 62 1.49 14.41 12.06
N ASP A 63 1.23 15.70 12.27
CA ASP A 63 1.97 16.81 11.66
C ASP A 63 2.12 16.66 10.13
N ASN A 64 3.34 16.37 9.68
CA ASN A 64 3.72 16.19 8.28
C ASN A 64 4.00 14.72 7.90
N GLN A 65 3.70 13.78 8.79
CA GLN A 65 3.92 12.34 8.59
C GLN A 65 2.61 11.56 8.55
N PHE A 66 2.65 10.43 7.86
CA PHE A 66 1.56 9.45 7.87
C PHE A 66 1.99 8.24 8.68
N TRP A 67 1.13 7.83 9.61
CA TRP A 67 1.33 6.64 10.44
C TRP A 67 0.31 5.59 10.03
N ILE A 68 0.75 4.34 9.92
CA ILE A 68 -0.13 3.18 9.76
C ILE A 68 0.03 2.34 11.03
N THR A 69 -1.03 2.19 11.80
CA THR A 69 -1.00 1.54 13.12
C THR A 69 -1.77 0.23 13.12
N GLN A 70 -1.23 -0.78 13.79
CA GLN A 70 -1.92 -2.04 14.03
C GLN A 70 -1.52 -2.56 15.42
N GLY A 71 -2.44 -2.46 16.39
CA GLY A 71 -2.14 -2.80 17.78
C GLY A 71 -1.03 -1.93 18.36
N SER A 72 0.03 -2.55 18.88
CA SER A 72 1.24 -1.86 19.39
C SER A 72 2.27 -1.51 18.31
N ALA A 73 2.04 -1.94 17.05
CA ALA A 73 2.93 -1.63 15.93
C ALA A 73 2.50 -0.33 15.25
N ARG A 74 3.48 0.48 14.87
CA ARG A 74 3.28 1.73 14.12
C ARG A 74 4.35 1.83 13.04
N THR A 75 3.90 2.00 11.81
CA THR A 75 4.76 2.28 10.65
C THR A 75 4.63 3.73 10.26
N ILE A 76 5.75 4.45 10.22
CA ILE A 76 5.85 5.84 9.80
C ILE A 76 6.31 5.86 8.35
N LEU A 77 5.57 6.57 7.50
CA LEU A 77 5.89 6.76 6.09
C LEU A 77 6.20 8.23 5.83
N GLU A 78 7.41 8.49 5.33
CA GLU A 78 7.86 9.82 4.93
C GLU A 78 8.36 9.81 3.48
N MET A 79 7.91 10.78 2.69
CA MET A 79 8.35 10.95 1.31
C MET A 79 9.14 12.25 1.13
N THR A 80 10.40 12.13 0.76
CA THR A 80 11.25 13.28 0.45
C THR A 80 11.60 13.28 -1.03
N GLN A 81 11.27 14.35 -1.76
CA GLN A 81 11.69 14.49 -3.15
C GLN A 81 13.21 14.72 -3.23
N ARG A 82 13.91 13.88 -4.00
CA ARG A 82 15.35 14.02 -4.28
C ARG A 82 15.59 15.14 -5.30
N GLY A 83 16.68 15.88 -5.11
CA GLY A 83 17.15 16.94 -6.01
C GLY A 83 17.12 18.34 -5.37
N GLY A 84 17.94 19.26 -5.92
CA GLY A 84 18.00 20.66 -5.49
C GLY A 84 16.72 21.44 -5.79
N PHE A 85 16.57 22.62 -5.19
CA PHE A 85 15.37 23.47 -5.32
C PHE A 85 14.94 23.70 -6.79
N LEU A 86 15.90 23.91 -7.70
CA LEU A 86 15.66 24.09 -9.13
C LEU A 86 15.06 22.84 -9.81
N SER A 87 15.51 21.63 -9.43
CA SER A 87 14.95 20.37 -9.92
C SER A 87 13.58 20.02 -9.33
N LYS A 88 13.19 20.68 -8.23
CA LYS A 88 11.83 20.60 -7.66
C LYS A 88 10.86 21.52 -8.40
N LEU A 89 11.37 22.67 -8.87
CA LEU A 89 10.62 23.71 -9.57
C LEU A 89 10.39 23.39 -11.06
N LEU A 90 11.40 22.86 -11.74
CA LEU A 90 11.26 22.38 -13.12
C LEU A 90 10.47 21.06 -13.14
N SER A 91 9.40 21.03 -13.95
CA SER A 91 8.53 19.88 -14.21
C SER A 91 9.23 18.79 -15.02
N TRP A 92 10.34 18.27 -14.50
CA TRP A 92 10.95 17.06 -15.03
C TRP A 92 9.95 15.90 -14.95
N PRO A 93 9.77 15.13 -16.05
CA PRO A 93 8.67 14.18 -16.18
C PRO A 93 8.78 12.99 -15.21
N ASP A 94 9.97 12.71 -14.68
CA ASP A 94 10.18 11.66 -13.68
C ASP A 94 10.92 12.18 -12.45
N LYS A 95 10.15 12.53 -11.41
CA LYS A 95 10.68 12.95 -10.11
C LYS A 95 11.17 11.73 -9.32
N ARG A 96 12.34 11.85 -8.69
CA ARG A 96 12.89 10.82 -7.80
C ARG A 96 12.53 11.14 -6.35
N TYR A 97 12.20 10.12 -5.58
CA TYR A 97 11.80 10.22 -4.17
C TYR A 97 12.64 9.28 -3.30
N ASN A 98 12.80 9.64 -2.04
CA ASN A 98 13.12 8.72 -0.95
C ASN A 98 11.82 8.45 -0.21
N LEU A 99 11.45 7.17 -0.09
CA LEU A 99 10.41 6.74 0.82
C LEU A 99 11.09 6.16 2.05
N SER A 100 11.05 6.87 3.16
CA SER A 100 11.49 6.36 4.46
C SER A 100 10.34 5.59 5.11
N VAL A 101 10.65 4.39 5.59
CA VAL A 101 9.73 3.49 6.28
C VAL A 101 10.36 3.14 7.62
N THR A 102 9.77 3.66 8.69
CA THR A 102 10.24 3.38 10.06
C THR A 102 9.16 2.58 10.78
N ILE A 103 9.50 1.38 11.24
CA ILE A 103 8.59 0.49 11.97
C ILE A 103 8.97 0.54 13.44
N THR A 104 7.98 0.87 14.26
CA THR A 104 8.09 0.90 15.71
C THR A 104 7.16 -0.13 16.33
N LEU A 105 7.62 -0.82 17.37
CA LEU A 105 6.84 -1.77 18.15
C LEU A 105 6.98 -1.37 19.62
N SER A 106 5.85 -1.11 20.29
CA SER A 106 5.85 -0.73 21.72
C SER A 106 6.74 0.49 22.05
N GLY A 107 6.92 1.41 21.08
CA GLY A 107 7.74 2.62 21.24
C GLY A 107 9.19 2.48 20.80
N GLU A 108 9.68 1.26 20.55
CA GLU A 108 11.04 1.02 20.06
C GLU A 108 11.07 0.91 18.54
N THR A 109 12.09 1.48 17.90
CA THR A 109 12.29 1.32 16.45
C THR A 109 12.92 -0.02 16.16
N VAL A 110 12.19 -0.89 15.46
CA VAL A 110 12.63 -2.26 15.14
C VAL A 110 13.16 -2.39 13.71
N ALA A 111 12.77 -1.47 12.82
CA ALA A 111 13.31 -1.38 11.48
C ALA A 111 13.23 0.05 10.97
N ASP A 112 14.26 0.50 10.28
CA ASP A 112 14.27 1.76 9.55
C ASP A 112 14.96 1.57 8.20
N MET A 113 14.31 2.03 7.15
CA MET A 113 14.79 1.83 5.78
C MET A 113 14.38 2.98 4.88
N THR A 114 15.25 3.35 3.95
CA THR A 114 14.99 4.36 2.92
C THR A 114 15.02 3.73 1.55
N LEU A 115 13.91 3.86 0.82
CA LEU A 115 13.71 3.25 -0.49
C LEU A 115 13.76 4.31 -1.60
N PRO A 116 14.73 4.24 -2.53
CA PRO A 116 14.77 5.17 -3.66
C PRO A 116 13.69 4.82 -4.68
N MET A 117 12.67 5.68 -4.80
CA MET A 117 11.53 5.45 -5.68
C MET A 117 11.46 6.47 -6.82
N ARG A 118 10.79 6.12 -7.92
CA ARG A 118 10.43 7.03 -9.00
C ARG A 118 8.96 7.43 -8.91
N SER A 119 8.64 8.61 -9.42
CA SER A 119 7.29 9.18 -9.37
C SER A 119 6.21 8.27 -9.96
N GLN A 120 6.58 7.51 -11.00
CA GLN A 120 5.68 6.61 -11.75
C GLN A 120 5.59 5.20 -11.16
N ASP A 121 6.44 4.85 -10.19
CA ASP A 121 6.42 3.54 -9.56
C ASP A 121 5.05 3.29 -8.92
N LYS A 122 4.56 2.06 -9.05
CA LYS A 122 3.23 1.66 -8.59
C LYS A 122 3.35 0.84 -7.31
N LEU A 123 2.71 1.29 -6.26
CA LEU A 123 2.56 0.60 -4.99
C LEU A 123 1.21 -0.12 -4.99
N PRO A 124 1.18 -1.46 -4.92
CA PRO A 124 -0.05 -2.18 -4.75
C PRO A 124 -0.71 -1.83 -3.41
N PHE A 125 -2.04 -1.73 -3.40
CA PHE A 125 -2.80 -1.50 -2.19
C PHE A 125 -4.15 -2.24 -2.22
N LYS A 126 -4.68 -2.46 -1.02
CA LYS A 126 -6.05 -2.92 -0.78
C LYS A 126 -6.63 -2.10 0.36
N ILE A 127 -7.88 -1.68 0.20
CA ILE A 127 -8.66 -1.05 1.27
C ILE A 127 -9.48 -2.16 1.93
N GLY A 128 -9.45 -2.20 3.26
CA GLY A 128 -10.27 -3.10 4.07
C GLY A 128 -11.69 -2.56 4.22
#